data_AF-A0A0M0JMI4-F1
#
_entry.id   AF-A0A0M0JMI4-F1
#
_cell.length_a   1.000
_cell.length_b   1.000
_cell.length_c   1.000
_cell.angle_alpha   90.00
_cell.angle_beta   90.00
_cell.angle_gamma   90.00
#
_symmetry.space_group_name_H-M   'P 1'
#
loop_
_entity.id
_entity.type
_entity.pdbx_description
1 polymer ?
#
loop_
_entity_poly.entity_id
_entity_poly.type
_entity_poly.pdbx_seq_one_letter_code
_entity_poly.pdbx_strand_id
1 'polypeptide(L)'
;MATILRRLVTSTLLPTRLARFGLAGTAAATGRQLCTKAAAPPPPPPAAEPGVVQRIASKVASEFAEANSSPVKRFGFFGACCNWFLGGSAVYDASQKGAEVISLPMTCVMLCYSSLFARWAGWAVAPRNYVLAGSHIFNVIAQSNQLRRVLEYKLQHGGEAAKKEITELATKAATGAAIVTGLVIAGPAIQRVVAPIGPAFLSSAGGPFTIHPWPPVTKILISGTSMLEYDKPTEKISLSQYSALTLTGLIFSQYGLVVSPINYPLTSVNVLLFASSLWHLGRKVKADYM
;
A
#
# COMPACT_ATOMS: atom_id res chain seq x y z
N MET A 1 -64.45 17.04 -2.50
CA MET A 1 -63.04 17.25 -2.10
C MET A 1 -62.11 17.10 -3.30
N ALA A 2 -62.36 17.90 -4.34
CA ALA A 2 -61.73 17.82 -5.67
C ALA A 2 -60.70 18.94 -5.89
N THR A 3 -60.10 19.47 -4.81
CA THR A 3 -59.29 20.72 -4.86
C THR A 3 -57.85 20.53 -4.37
N ILE A 4 -57.46 19.33 -3.90
CA ILE A 4 -56.09 19.10 -3.36
C ILE A 4 -55.22 18.23 -4.30
N LEU A 5 -55.82 17.48 -5.22
CA LEU A 5 -55.09 16.67 -6.23
C LEU A 5 -54.63 17.45 -7.48
N ARG A 6 -54.85 18.77 -7.53
CA ARG A 6 -54.51 19.62 -8.69
C ARG A 6 -53.18 20.40 -8.57
N ARG A 7 -52.39 20.16 -7.52
CA ARG A 7 -51.15 20.91 -7.23
C ARG A 7 -49.84 20.12 -7.24
N LEU A 8 -49.85 18.84 -7.61
CA LEU A 8 -48.62 18.01 -7.69
C LEU A 8 -48.28 17.51 -9.09
N VAL A 9 -49.00 17.94 -10.14
CA VAL A 9 -48.80 17.47 -11.54
C VAL A 9 -48.40 18.60 -12.50
N THR A 10 -48.14 19.82 -12.01
CA THR A 10 -47.70 20.95 -12.85
C THR A 10 -46.37 21.52 -12.36
N SER A 11 -45.28 20.81 -12.68
CA SER A 11 -43.95 21.40 -12.80
C SER A 11 -43.11 20.58 -13.79
N THR A 12 -43.64 20.45 -15.00
CA THR A 12 -42.92 20.08 -16.21
C THR A 12 -42.90 21.32 -17.11
N LEU A 13 -41.84 21.45 -17.93
CA LEU A 13 -41.48 22.52 -18.88
C LEU A 13 -40.47 23.52 -18.26
N LEU A 14 -39.23 23.70 -18.75
CA LEU A 14 -38.71 23.81 -20.13
C LEU A 14 -37.13 23.90 -20.06
N PRO A 15 -36.33 24.03 -21.14
CA PRO A 15 -36.27 23.36 -22.45
C PRO A 15 -34.97 22.55 -22.65
N THR A 16 -35.08 21.56 -23.53
CA THR A 16 -33.99 20.93 -24.28
C THR A 16 -33.42 21.91 -25.33
N ARG A 17 -32.11 22.16 -25.33
CA ARG A 17 -31.37 22.61 -26.53
C ARG A 17 -30.15 21.72 -26.75
N LEU A 18 -30.34 20.73 -27.62
CA LEU A 18 -29.28 20.13 -28.42
C LEU A 18 -28.70 21.22 -29.32
N ALA A 19 -27.40 21.49 -29.19
CA ALA A 19 -26.63 22.19 -30.21
C ALA A 19 -25.40 21.35 -30.57
N ARG A 20 -25.34 21.06 -31.87
CA ARG A 20 -24.41 20.18 -32.57
C ARG A 20 -22.95 20.62 -32.34
N PHE A 21 -22.08 19.68 -32.01
CA PHE A 21 -20.65 19.79 -32.25
C PHE A 21 -20.42 19.74 -33.76
N GLY A 22 -20.28 20.90 -34.39
CA GLY A 22 -19.78 21.02 -35.76
C GLY A 22 -18.26 21.11 -35.73
N LEU A 23 -17.58 20.16 -36.38
CA LEU A 23 -16.21 20.35 -36.86
C LEU A 23 -16.24 21.39 -37.98
N ALA A 24 -15.54 22.50 -37.79
CA ALA A 24 -14.97 23.29 -38.88
C ALA A 24 -13.73 24.01 -38.32
N GLY A 25 -12.55 23.60 -38.78
CA GLY A 25 -11.30 24.27 -38.45
C GLY A 25 -11.18 25.62 -39.17
N THR A 26 -10.35 26.50 -38.63
CA THR A 26 -9.31 27.26 -39.36
C THR A 26 -8.57 28.14 -38.36
N ALA A 27 -7.36 28.50 -38.76
CA ALA A 27 -6.23 28.89 -37.95
C ALA A 27 -6.25 30.34 -37.46
N ALA A 28 -5.24 30.61 -36.61
CA ALA A 28 -4.49 31.86 -36.49
C ALA A 28 -4.85 32.83 -35.33
N ALA A 29 -3.94 32.80 -34.35
CA ALA A 29 -3.24 33.96 -33.81
C ALA A 29 -4.04 35.09 -33.14
N THR A 30 -4.00 35.13 -31.81
CA THR A 30 -3.36 36.28 -31.12
C THR A 30 -2.95 35.87 -29.71
N GLY A 31 -1.64 35.90 -29.45
CA GLY A 31 -1.09 35.64 -28.12
C GLY A 31 -1.55 36.71 -27.13
N ARG A 32 -2.37 36.31 -26.16
CA ARG A 32 -2.56 37.07 -24.93
C ARG A 32 -1.90 36.27 -23.82
N GLN A 33 -0.62 36.60 -23.56
CA GLN A 33 0.13 36.12 -22.40
C GLN A 33 -0.68 36.43 -21.14
N LEU A 34 -1.20 35.38 -20.49
CA LEU A 34 -1.58 35.45 -19.08
C LEU A 34 -0.27 35.62 -18.29
N CYS A 35 0.12 36.86 -18.06
CA CYS A 35 1.19 37.20 -17.13
C CYS A 35 0.63 36.99 -15.71
N THR A 36 0.58 35.73 -15.26
CA THR A 36 0.53 35.42 -13.83
C THR A 36 1.91 35.72 -13.28
N LYS A 37 1.97 36.66 -12.33
CA LYS A 37 3.17 36.97 -11.55
C LYS A 37 3.73 35.64 -11.03
N ALA A 38 4.95 35.27 -11.42
CA ALA A 38 5.60 34.05 -10.97
C ALA A 38 5.56 34.01 -9.44
N ALA A 39 4.94 32.98 -8.88
CA ALA A 39 5.02 32.73 -7.45
C ALA A 39 6.50 32.61 -7.08
N ALA A 40 6.92 33.32 -6.03
CA ALA A 40 8.29 33.22 -5.53
C ALA A 40 8.63 31.74 -5.28
N PRO A 41 9.86 31.29 -5.61
CA PRO A 41 10.27 29.93 -5.30
C PRO A 41 10.03 29.67 -3.82
N PRO A 42 9.51 28.49 -3.44
CA PRO A 42 9.32 28.16 -2.03
C PRO A 42 10.66 28.37 -1.30
N PRO A 43 10.63 28.92 -0.07
CA PRO A 43 11.85 29.09 0.69
C PRO A 43 12.58 27.74 0.77
N PRO A 44 13.92 27.72 0.64
CA PRO A 44 14.66 26.49 0.80
C PRO A 44 14.26 25.85 2.13
N PRO A 45 14.06 24.52 2.17
CA PRO A 45 13.74 23.85 3.40
C PRO A 45 14.77 24.25 4.46
N PRO A 46 14.35 24.52 5.71
CA PRO A 46 15.26 24.93 6.76
C PRO A 46 16.43 23.96 6.81
N ALA A 47 17.65 24.50 6.84
CA ALA A 47 18.85 23.67 6.96
C ALA A 47 18.67 22.74 8.16
N ALA A 48 18.89 21.44 7.96
CA ALA A 48 18.77 20.46 9.03
C ALA A 48 19.61 20.93 10.22
N GLU A 49 19.02 20.96 11.41
CA GLU A 49 19.74 21.49 12.58
C GLU A 49 21.10 20.82 12.71
N PRO A 50 22.17 21.60 12.95
CA PRO A 50 23.51 21.04 13.12
C PRO A 50 23.48 20.00 14.24
N GLY A 51 23.89 18.77 13.92
CA GLY A 51 23.94 17.66 14.87
C GLY A 51 22.74 16.69 14.85
N VAL A 52 21.69 16.90 14.05
CA VAL A 52 20.58 15.92 13.92
C VAL A 52 21.09 14.54 13.49
N VAL A 53 21.96 14.50 12.49
CA VAL A 53 22.56 13.25 11.99
C VAL A 53 23.34 12.55 13.09
N GLN A 54 24.13 13.29 13.87
CA GLN A 54 24.92 12.76 14.99
C GLN A 54 24.01 12.18 16.09
N ARG A 55 22.91 12.87 16.42
CA ARG A 55 21.91 12.41 17.41
C ARG A 55 21.18 11.15 16.95
N ILE A 56 20.84 11.06 15.67
CA ILE A 56 20.23 9.86 15.09
C ILE A 56 21.23 8.71 15.13
N ALA A 57 22.48 8.95 14.70
CA ALA A 57 23.53 7.95 14.70
C ALA A 57 23.81 7.40 16.10
N SER A 58 23.92 8.28 17.12
CA SER A 58 24.12 7.86 18.51
C SER A 58 22.94 7.04 19.05
N LYS A 59 21.70 7.41 18.68
CA LYS A 59 20.50 6.66 19.09
C LYS A 59 20.43 5.30 18.42
N VAL A 60 20.73 5.20 17.13
CA VAL A 60 20.80 3.90 16.43
C VAL A 60 21.89 3.03 17.04
N ALA A 61 23.05 3.59 17.38
CA ALA A 61 24.13 2.86 18.03
C ALA A 61 23.72 2.33 19.42
N SER A 62 23.02 3.12 20.23
CA SER A 62 22.51 2.66 21.54
C SER A 62 21.46 1.56 21.40
N GLU A 63 20.51 1.71 20.46
CA GLU A 63 19.49 0.68 20.19
C GLU A 63 20.13 -0.63 19.71
N PHE A 64 21.17 -0.54 18.88
CA PHE A 64 21.95 -1.70 18.44
C PHE A 64 22.69 -2.37 19.60
N ALA A 65 23.36 -1.59 20.46
CA ALA A 65 24.06 -2.11 21.63
C ALA A 65 23.10 -2.84 22.59
N GLU A 66 21.88 -2.33 22.74
CA GLU A 66 20.84 -2.91 23.58
C GLU A 66 19.99 -3.98 22.88
N ALA A 67 20.13 -4.19 21.57
CA ALA A 67 19.25 -5.05 20.79
C ALA A 67 19.19 -6.46 21.39
N ASN A 68 20.29 -6.99 21.91
CA ASN A 68 20.31 -8.34 22.47
C ASN A 68 19.98 -8.42 23.96
N SER A 69 19.63 -7.31 24.63
CA SER A 69 19.41 -7.28 26.08
C SER A 69 18.13 -8.01 26.52
N SER A 70 17.16 -8.20 25.61
CA SER A 70 15.97 -9.02 25.85
C SER A 70 15.39 -9.55 24.53
N PRO A 71 14.57 -10.61 24.55
CA PRO A 71 13.92 -11.11 23.33
C PRO A 71 13.07 -10.02 22.64
N VAL A 72 12.37 -9.18 23.40
CA VAL A 72 11.56 -8.09 22.85
C VAL A 72 12.41 -7.05 22.14
N LYS A 73 13.52 -6.61 22.75
CA LYS A 73 14.45 -5.67 22.10
C LYS A 73 15.10 -6.29 20.88
N ARG A 74 15.43 -7.58 20.92
CA ARG A 74 16.08 -8.30 19.81
C ARG A 74 15.17 -8.35 18.60
N PHE A 75 14.00 -8.97 18.75
CA PHE A 75 13.06 -9.11 17.66
C PHE A 75 12.44 -7.78 17.24
N GLY A 76 12.32 -6.81 18.17
CA GLY A 76 11.88 -5.45 17.86
C GLY A 76 12.88 -4.68 16.99
N PHE A 77 14.17 -4.70 17.35
CA PHE A 77 15.24 -4.04 16.59
C PHE A 77 15.39 -4.67 15.19
N PHE A 78 15.56 -5.99 15.12
CA PHE A 78 15.70 -6.66 13.82
C PHE A 78 14.42 -6.60 12.99
N GLY A 79 13.25 -6.59 13.63
CA GLY A 79 11.97 -6.34 12.96
C GLY A 79 11.91 -4.94 12.36
N ALA A 80 12.38 -3.92 13.08
CA ALA A 80 12.48 -2.56 12.57
C ALA A 80 13.43 -2.47 11.36
N CYS A 81 14.57 -3.17 11.38
CA CYS A 81 15.46 -3.29 10.22
C CYS A 81 14.76 -3.95 9.03
N CYS A 82 14.04 -5.04 9.25
CA CYS A 82 13.35 -5.79 8.18
C CYS A 82 12.28 -4.98 7.45
N ASN A 83 11.64 -4.00 8.12
CA ASN A 83 10.68 -3.11 7.47
C ASN A 83 11.29 -2.30 6.31
N TRP A 84 12.61 -2.07 6.34
CA TRP A 84 13.34 -1.40 5.26
C TRP A 84 13.75 -2.35 4.14
N PHE A 85 13.84 -3.66 4.39
CA PHE A 85 14.27 -4.65 3.40
C PHE A 85 13.26 -4.84 2.27
N LEU A 86 11.96 -4.61 2.49
CA LEU A 86 10.97 -4.69 1.42
C LEU A 86 11.18 -3.59 0.37
N GLY A 87 11.36 -2.34 0.80
CA GLY A 87 11.72 -1.26 -0.13
C GLY A 87 13.14 -1.44 -0.69
N GLY A 88 14.07 -1.93 0.13
CA GLY A 88 15.46 -2.16 -0.26
C GLY A 88 15.61 -3.24 -1.33
N SER A 89 14.88 -4.36 -1.20
CA SER A 89 14.85 -5.42 -2.21
C SER A 89 14.22 -4.95 -3.52
N ALA A 90 13.17 -4.10 -3.45
CA ALA A 90 12.61 -3.47 -4.64
C ALA A 90 13.62 -2.51 -5.31
N VAL A 91 14.37 -1.71 -4.55
CA VAL A 91 15.44 -0.87 -5.13
C VAL A 91 16.57 -1.74 -5.73
N TYR A 92 16.98 -2.79 -5.03
CA TYR A 92 18.00 -3.72 -5.50
C TYR A 92 17.59 -4.38 -6.81
N ASP A 93 16.37 -4.92 -6.90
CA ASP A 93 15.84 -5.50 -8.12
C ASP A 93 15.71 -4.47 -9.24
N ALA A 94 15.44 -3.20 -8.91
CA ALA A 94 15.44 -2.13 -9.90
C ALA A 94 16.83 -1.88 -10.51
N SER A 95 17.87 -2.09 -9.73
CA SER A 95 19.26 -1.88 -10.15
C SER A 95 19.90 -3.11 -10.81
N GLN A 96 19.48 -4.33 -10.46
CA GLN A 96 20.18 -5.56 -10.85
C GLN A 96 19.41 -6.47 -11.80
N LYS A 97 18.07 -6.34 -11.87
CA LYS A 97 17.22 -7.29 -12.62
C LYS A 97 16.37 -6.56 -13.66
N GLY A 98 16.00 -7.26 -14.72
CA GLY A 98 15.03 -6.75 -15.70
C GLY A 98 13.62 -6.65 -15.14
N ALA A 99 12.69 -6.14 -15.94
CA ALA A 99 11.30 -5.92 -15.52
C ALA A 99 10.45 -7.22 -15.57
N GLU A 100 10.94 -8.25 -16.25
CA GLU A 100 10.29 -9.55 -16.45
C GLU A 100 10.13 -10.38 -15.18
N VAL A 101 10.97 -10.14 -14.16
CA VAL A 101 10.91 -10.85 -12.87
C VAL A 101 9.87 -10.25 -11.93
N ILE A 102 9.42 -9.02 -12.19
CA ILE A 102 8.50 -8.29 -11.31
C ILE A 102 7.11 -8.93 -11.41
N SER A 103 6.54 -9.30 -10.27
CA SER A 103 5.13 -9.71 -10.21
C SER A 103 4.22 -8.48 -10.16
N LEU A 104 3.35 -8.32 -11.16
CA LEU A 104 2.36 -7.25 -11.17
C LEU A 104 1.35 -7.39 -9.99
N PRO A 105 0.71 -8.55 -9.75
CA PRO A 105 -0.19 -8.72 -8.60
C PRO A 105 0.48 -8.42 -7.26
N MET A 106 1.68 -8.95 -7.03
CA MET A 106 2.40 -8.74 -5.77
C MET A 106 2.80 -7.28 -5.57
N THR A 107 3.25 -6.60 -6.63
CA THR A 107 3.61 -5.17 -6.58
C THR A 107 2.41 -4.32 -6.18
N CYS A 108 1.23 -4.59 -6.75
CA CYS A 108 0.01 -3.88 -6.38
C CYS A 108 -0.43 -4.15 -4.94
N VAL A 109 -0.32 -5.40 -4.47
CA VAL A 109 -0.63 -5.74 -3.07
C VAL A 109 0.35 -5.09 -2.10
N MET A 110 1.64 -5.03 -2.44
CA MET A 110 2.66 -4.30 -1.65
C MET A 110 2.37 -2.80 -1.56
N LEU A 111 1.90 -2.19 -2.66
CA LEU A 111 1.50 -0.78 -2.68
C LEU A 111 0.29 -0.51 -1.79
N CYS A 112 -0.77 -1.33 -1.90
CA CYS A 112 -1.95 -1.21 -1.05
C CYS A 112 -1.62 -1.40 0.43
N TYR A 113 -0.89 -2.47 0.75
CA TYR A 113 -0.45 -2.77 2.11
C TYR A 113 0.36 -1.60 2.70
N SER A 114 1.39 -1.14 1.98
CA SER A 114 2.31 -0.13 2.51
C SER A 114 1.66 1.24 2.63
N SER A 115 0.76 1.61 1.71
CA SER A 115 0.03 2.88 1.80
C SER A 115 -0.88 2.92 3.03
N LEU A 116 -1.61 1.83 3.30
CA LEU A 116 -2.43 1.69 4.50
C LEU A 116 -1.58 1.72 5.77
N PHE A 117 -0.48 0.96 5.80
CA PHE A 117 0.40 0.87 6.97
C PHE A 117 1.10 2.20 7.26
N ALA A 118 1.51 2.95 6.23
CA ALA A 118 2.09 4.29 6.37
C ALA A 118 1.09 5.27 7.02
N ARG A 119 -0.16 5.28 6.54
CA ARG A 119 -1.22 6.12 7.12
C ARG A 119 -1.55 5.71 8.56
N TRP A 120 -1.56 4.41 8.85
CA TRP A 120 -1.81 3.89 10.18
C TRP A 120 -0.69 4.28 11.17
N ALA A 121 0.56 3.99 10.82
CA ALA A 121 1.72 4.22 11.68
C ALA A 121 2.03 5.71 11.91
N GLY A 122 1.85 6.55 10.89
CA GLY A 122 2.19 7.98 10.99
C GLY A 122 1.13 8.82 11.69
N TRP A 123 -0.15 8.46 11.58
CA TRP A 123 -1.25 9.35 11.96
C TRP A 123 -2.43 8.70 12.70
N ALA A 124 -2.51 7.36 12.79
CA ALA A 124 -3.62 6.70 13.48
C ALA A 124 -3.21 6.03 14.80
N VAL A 125 -2.02 5.44 14.87
CA VAL A 125 -1.52 4.81 16.10
C VAL A 125 -1.02 5.86 17.09
N ALA A 126 -1.26 5.62 18.38
CA ALA A 126 -0.77 6.42 19.48
C ALA A 126 0.07 5.53 20.41
N PRO A 127 1.34 5.88 20.71
CA PRO A 127 2.10 7.00 20.15
C PRO A 127 2.41 6.81 18.65
N ARG A 128 2.57 7.93 17.92
CA ARG A 128 2.85 7.91 16.47
C ARG A 128 4.24 7.33 16.20
N ASN A 129 4.36 6.55 15.13
CA ASN A 129 5.62 5.92 14.73
C ASN A 129 6.02 6.35 13.30
N TYR A 130 6.72 7.48 13.20
CA TYR A 130 7.16 8.04 11.91
C TYR A 130 8.28 7.25 11.25
N VAL A 131 9.08 6.49 12.00
CA VAL A 131 10.14 5.64 11.42
C VAL A 131 9.51 4.48 10.66
N LEU A 132 8.51 3.83 11.28
CA LEU A 132 7.72 2.79 10.63
C LEU A 132 6.91 3.34 9.45
N ALA A 133 6.30 4.52 9.61
CA ALA A 133 5.64 5.19 8.49
C ALA A 133 6.63 5.46 7.34
N GLY A 134 7.84 5.92 7.66
CA GLY A 134 8.92 6.18 6.71
C GLY A 134 9.35 4.95 5.92
N SER A 135 9.53 3.79 6.57
CA SER A 135 9.88 2.55 5.86
C SER A 135 8.78 2.12 4.89
N HIS A 136 7.50 2.32 5.25
CA HIS A 136 6.40 2.02 4.34
C HIS A 136 6.27 3.04 3.21
N ILE A 137 6.50 4.33 3.45
CA ILE A 137 6.56 5.35 2.39
C ILE A 137 7.69 5.03 1.41
N PHE A 138 8.87 4.67 1.93
CA PHE A 138 9.99 4.21 1.11
C PHE A 138 9.60 3.00 0.25
N ASN A 139 8.92 2.01 0.83
CA ASN A 139 8.42 0.87 0.06
C ASN A 139 7.37 1.28 -0.99
N VAL A 140 6.47 2.23 -0.69
CA VAL A 140 5.51 2.75 -1.68
C VAL A 140 6.24 3.37 -2.88
N ILE A 141 7.28 4.17 -2.64
CA ILE A 141 8.06 4.80 -3.71
C ILE A 141 8.79 3.72 -4.54
N ALA A 142 9.48 2.80 -3.88
CA ALA A 142 10.21 1.73 -4.56
C ALA A 142 9.29 0.83 -5.40
N GLN A 143 8.13 0.44 -4.84
CA GLN A 143 7.15 -0.39 -5.53
C GLN A 143 6.40 0.39 -6.63
N SER A 144 6.25 1.71 -6.52
CA SER A 144 5.69 2.53 -7.61
C SER A 144 6.62 2.54 -8.81
N ASN A 145 7.94 2.59 -8.57
CA ASN A 145 8.93 2.43 -9.64
C ASN A 145 8.88 1.02 -10.24
N GLN A 146 8.76 -0.04 -9.42
CA GLN A 146 8.59 -1.41 -9.92
C GLN A 146 7.31 -1.58 -10.74
N LEU A 147 6.21 -0.95 -10.31
CA LEU A 147 4.94 -0.96 -11.02
C LEU A 147 5.09 -0.31 -12.40
N ARG A 148 5.74 0.85 -12.47
CA ARG A 148 6.03 1.52 -13.75
C ARG A 148 6.84 0.61 -14.68
N ARG A 149 7.92 0.01 -14.18
CA ARG A 149 8.81 -0.88 -14.96
C ARG A 149 8.06 -2.10 -15.52
N VAL A 150 7.26 -2.78 -14.69
CA VAL A 150 6.54 -3.98 -15.13
C VAL A 150 5.41 -3.64 -16.10
N LEU A 151 4.73 -2.50 -15.94
CA LEU A 151 3.70 -2.04 -16.87
C LEU A 151 4.31 -1.70 -18.23
N GLU A 152 5.39 -0.91 -18.26
CA GLU A 152 6.12 -0.58 -19.50
C GLU A 152 6.56 -1.86 -20.23
N TYR A 153 7.18 -2.80 -19.51
CA TYR A 153 7.63 -4.07 -20.07
C TYR A 153 6.49 -4.91 -20.65
N LYS A 154 5.41 -5.09 -19.90
CA LYS A 154 4.24 -5.86 -20.32
C LYS A 154 3.53 -5.24 -21.52
N LEU A 155 3.45 -3.91 -21.60
CA LEU A 155 2.85 -3.20 -22.73
C LEU A 155 3.68 -3.34 -24.02
N GLN A 156 5.02 -3.38 -23.89
CA GLN A 156 5.93 -3.49 -25.04
C GLN A 156 6.11 -4.94 -25.53
N HIS A 157 6.23 -5.91 -24.61
CA HIS A 157 6.66 -7.28 -24.93
C HIS A 157 5.56 -8.33 -24.75
N GLY A 158 4.48 -8.02 -24.03
CA GLY A 158 3.51 -9.00 -23.54
C GLY A 158 2.30 -9.25 -24.45
N GLY A 159 2.18 -8.53 -25.57
CA GLY A 159 1.09 -8.67 -26.53
C GLY A 159 -0.31 -8.50 -25.92
N GLU A 160 -1.32 -9.14 -26.53
CA GLU A 160 -2.71 -9.03 -26.08
C GLU A 160 -2.98 -9.68 -24.72
N ALA A 161 -2.27 -10.77 -24.39
CA ALA A 161 -2.41 -11.45 -23.11
C ALA A 161 -2.04 -10.54 -21.93
N ALA A 162 -0.93 -9.80 -22.05
CA ALA A 162 -0.50 -8.88 -20.99
C ALA A 162 -1.40 -7.64 -20.88
N LYS A 163 -1.91 -7.11 -22.00
CA LYS A 163 -2.91 -6.03 -21.98
C LYS A 163 -4.19 -6.46 -21.27
N LYS A 164 -4.63 -7.70 -21.49
CA LYS A 164 -5.80 -8.27 -20.80
C LYS A 164 -5.55 -8.39 -19.30
N GLU A 165 -4.39 -8.91 -18.89
CA GLU A 165 -4.00 -9.01 -17.47
C GLU A 165 -3.97 -7.62 -16.80
N ILE A 166 -3.38 -6.61 -17.46
CA ILE A 166 -3.34 -5.23 -16.96
C ILE A 166 -4.76 -4.67 -16.83
N THR A 167 -5.61 -4.87 -17.83
CA THR A 167 -7.00 -4.36 -17.83
C THR A 167 -7.83 -5.04 -16.75
N GLU A 168 -7.70 -6.35 -16.58
CA GLU A 168 -8.38 -7.11 -15.53
C GLU A 168 -7.94 -6.63 -14.14
N LEU A 169 -6.63 -6.44 -13.95
CA LEU A 169 -6.08 -5.97 -12.70
C LEU A 169 -6.46 -4.52 -12.40
N ALA A 170 -6.47 -3.65 -13.41
CA ALA A 170 -6.97 -2.28 -13.30
C ALA A 170 -8.45 -2.24 -12.94
N THR A 171 -9.27 -3.12 -13.54
CA THR A 171 -10.71 -3.25 -13.23
C THR A 171 -10.91 -3.70 -11.79
N LYS A 172 -10.16 -4.72 -11.34
CA LYS A 172 -10.18 -5.20 -9.95
C LYS A 172 -9.74 -4.11 -8.97
N ALA A 173 -8.68 -3.36 -9.30
CA ALA A 173 -8.18 -2.26 -8.48
C ALA A 173 -9.20 -1.12 -8.39
N ALA A 174 -9.80 -0.70 -9.51
CA ALA A 174 -10.82 0.34 -9.55
C ALA A 174 -12.08 -0.07 -8.76
N THR A 175 -12.54 -1.32 -8.94
CA THR A 175 -13.67 -1.88 -8.19
C THR A 175 -13.37 -1.91 -6.69
N GLY A 176 -12.19 -2.40 -6.31
CA GLY A 176 -11.74 -2.43 -4.92
C GLY A 176 -11.65 -1.03 -4.32
N ALA A 177 -11.08 -0.06 -5.04
CA ALA A 177 -10.99 1.32 -4.59
C ALA A 177 -12.36 1.98 -4.42
N ALA A 178 -13.30 1.71 -5.34
CA ALA A 178 -14.68 2.19 -5.24
C ALA A 178 -15.41 1.60 -4.02
N ILE A 179 -15.27 0.29 -3.79
CA ILE A 179 -15.83 -0.39 -2.61
C ILE A 179 -15.24 0.19 -1.33
N VAL A 180 -13.91 0.30 -1.23
CA VAL A 180 -13.24 0.86 -0.05
C VAL A 180 -13.68 2.30 0.19
N THR A 181 -13.72 3.13 -0.86
CA THR A 181 -14.16 4.53 -0.74
C THR A 181 -15.62 4.60 -0.28
N GLY A 182 -16.50 3.79 -0.86
CA GLY A 182 -17.91 3.69 -0.44
C GLY A 182 -18.05 3.27 1.02
N LEU A 183 -17.29 2.26 1.46
CA LEU A 183 -17.28 1.79 2.84
C LEU A 183 -16.70 2.83 3.82
N VAL A 184 -15.69 3.60 3.41
CA VAL A 184 -15.12 4.68 4.24
C VAL A 184 -16.12 5.82 4.41
N ILE A 185 -16.84 6.20 3.35
CA ILE A 185 -17.86 7.25 3.39
C ILE A 185 -19.08 6.78 4.20
N ALA A 186 -19.56 5.56 3.96
CA ALA A 186 -20.73 5.00 4.64
C ALA A 186 -20.42 4.54 6.08
N GLY A 187 -19.15 4.26 6.39
CA GLY A 187 -18.71 3.67 7.66
C GLY A 187 -19.25 4.38 8.90
N PRO A 188 -19.11 5.71 9.03
CA PRO A 188 -19.66 6.44 10.18
C PRO A 188 -21.20 6.38 10.27
N ALA A 189 -21.91 6.31 9.15
CA ALA A 189 -23.37 6.19 9.16
C ALA A 189 -23.80 4.78 9.59
N ILE A 190 -23.17 3.75 9.02
CA ILE A 190 -23.41 2.35 9.39
C ILE A 190 -23.07 2.12 10.86
N GLN A 191 -21.94 2.63 11.34
CA GLN A 191 -21.52 2.49 12.72
C GLN A 191 -22.56 3.09 13.68
N ARG A 192 -23.15 4.26 13.38
CA ARG A 192 -24.20 4.86 14.24
C ARG A 192 -25.46 4.01 14.35
N VAL A 193 -25.80 3.26 13.30
CA VAL A 193 -26.98 2.38 13.28
C VAL A 193 -26.69 1.05 13.99
N VAL A 194 -25.50 0.49 13.77
CA VAL A 194 -25.16 -0.87 14.25
C VAL A 194 -24.56 -0.84 15.67
N ALA A 195 -23.88 0.24 16.07
CA ALA A 195 -23.30 0.41 17.41
C ALA A 195 -24.25 0.15 18.59
N PRO A 196 -25.53 0.61 18.58
CA PRO A 196 -26.45 0.37 19.70
C PRO A 196 -27.08 -1.03 19.73
N ILE A 197 -27.05 -1.78 18.62
CA ILE A 197 -27.71 -3.09 18.50
C ILE A 197 -26.73 -4.26 18.35
N GLY A 198 -25.46 -3.96 18.10
CA GLY A 198 -24.41 -4.94 17.81
C GLY A 198 -23.46 -5.17 18.98
N PRO A 199 -22.55 -6.16 18.85
CA PRO A 199 -21.52 -6.40 19.86
C PRO A 199 -20.63 -5.18 20.08
N ALA A 200 -20.15 -5.00 21.31
CA ALA A 200 -19.28 -3.87 21.70
C ALA A 200 -18.06 -3.68 20.78
N PHE A 201 -17.58 -4.75 20.15
CA PHE A 201 -16.51 -4.72 19.16
C PHE A 201 -16.79 -3.77 17.98
N LEU A 202 -18.02 -3.67 17.49
CA LEU A 202 -18.39 -2.82 16.36
C LEU A 202 -18.26 -1.32 16.66
N SER A 203 -18.37 -0.96 17.94
CA SER A 203 -18.22 0.41 18.45
C SER A 203 -16.81 0.70 18.96
N SER A 204 -15.95 -0.32 19.04
CA SER A 204 -14.62 -0.20 19.63
C SER A 204 -13.59 0.46 18.70
N ALA A 205 -12.52 1.00 19.27
CA ALA A 205 -11.38 1.52 18.52
C ALA A 205 -10.65 0.46 17.66
N GLY A 206 -10.85 -0.84 17.95
CA GLY A 206 -10.35 -1.97 17.15
C GLY A 206 -11.37 -2.53 16.16
N GLY A 207 -12.57 -1.95 16.11
CA GLY A 207 -13.68 -2.42 15.28
C GLY A 207 -13.44 -2.22 13.78
N PRO A 208 -14.23 -2.89 12.92
CA PRO A 208 -14.05 -2.91 11.48
C PRO A 208 -14.24 -1.53 10.81
N PHE A 209 -14.93 -0.61 11.48
CA PHE A 209 -15.14 0.76 11.00
C PHE A 209 -13.98 1.72 11.31
N THR A 210 -12.91 1.23 11.94
CA THR A 210 -11.70 1.99 12.24
C THR A 210 -10.53 1.52 11.40
N ILE A 211 -9.42 2.27 11.38
CA ILE A 211 -8.21 1.89 10.65
C ILE A 211 -7.39 0.79 11.34
N HIS A 212 -7.57 0.53 12.64
CA HIS A 212 -6.69 -0.36 13.42
C HIS A 212 -6.65 -1.84 12.99
N PRO A 213 -7.75 -2.50 12.57
CA PRO A 213 -7.71 -3.92 12.21
C PRO A 213 -7.19 -4.18 10.79
N TRP A 214 -7.18 -3.18 9.91
CA TRP A 214 -6.89 -3.36 8.49
C TRP A 214 -5.40 -3.60 8.14
N PRO A 215 -4.40 -3.03 8.84
CA PRO A 215 -3.00 -3.33 8.56
C PRO A 215 -2.66 -4.83 8.73
N PRO A 216 -3.12 -5.53 9.80
CA PRO A 216 -3.03 -7.00 9.86
C PRO A 216 -3.79 -7.72 8.74
N VAL A 217 -5.02 -7.29 8.41
CA VAL A 217 -5.83 -7.92 7.33
C VAL A 217 -5.16 -7.80 5.96
N THR A 218 -4.62 -6.64 5.62
CA THR A 218 -3.92 -6.44 4.34
C THR A 218 -2.61 -7.23 4.25
N LYS A 219 -1.99 -7.58 5.39
CA LYS A 219 -0.85 -8.51 5.41
C LYS A 219 -1.22 -9.92 4.96
N ILE A 220 -2.46 -10.35 5.20
CA ILE A 220 -2.98 -11.63 4.69
C ILE A 220 -3.00 -11.63 3.16
N LEU A 221 -3.29 -10.49 2.52
CA LEU A 221 -3.30 -10.37 1.06
C LEU A 221 -1.92 -10.62 0.45
N ILE A 222 -0.85 -10.23 1.14
CA ILE A 222 0.53 -10.50 0.74
C ILE A 222 0.75 -12.01 0.66
N SER A 223 0.43 -12.72 1.75
CA SER A 223 0.59 -14.18 1.84
C SER A 223 -0.31 -14.88 0.82
N GLY A 224 -1.56 -14.43 0.68
CA GLY A 224 -2.50 -14.95 -0.30
C GLY A 224 -2.01 -14.77 -1.73
N THR A 225 -1.41 -13.63 -2.06
CA THR A 225 -0.84 -13.39 -3.39
C THR A 225 0.40 -14.25 -3.63
N SER A 226 1.26 -14.44 -2.62
CA SER A 226 2.35 -15.41 -2.71
C SER A 226 1.83 -16.83 -2.98
N MET A 227 0.74 -17.24 -2.33
CA MET A 227 0.12 -18.56 -2.55
C MET A 227 -0.48 -18.71 -3.95
N LEU A 228 -1.12 -17.66 -4.47
CA LEU A 228 -1.66 -17.65 -5.84
C LEU A 228 -0.57 -17.72 -6.92
N GLU A 229 0.67 -17.42 -6.57
CA GLU A 229 1.81 -17.46 -7.48
C GLU A 229 2.64 -18.75 -7.39
N TYR A 230 2.21 -19.80 -6.66
CA TYR A 230 3.01 -21.02 -6.46
C TYR A 230 3.52 -21.70 -7.74
N ASP A 231 2.77 -21.61 -8.83
CA ASP A 231 3.16 -22.18 -10.13
C ASP A 231 4.03 -21.24 -10.98
N LYS A 232 4.41 -20.06 -10.45
CA LYS A 232 5.22 -19.09 -11.17
C LYS A 232 6.60 -19.67 -11.49
N PRO A 233 7.09 -19.58 -12.75
CA PRO A 233 8.43 -20.04 -13.13
C PRO A 233 9.53 -19.45 -12.24
N THR A 234 10.53 -20.26 -11.88
CA THR A 234 11.62 -19.90 -10.96
C THR A 234 12.45 -18.73 -11.45
N GLU A 235 12.56 -18.54 -12.75
CA GLU A 235 13.31 -17.48 -13.40
C GLU A 235 12.66 -16.12 -13.14
N LYS A 236 11.34 -16.11 -12.89
CA LYS A 236 10.54 -14.91 -12.61
C LYS A 236 10.31 -14.69 -11.12
N ILE A 237 11.00 -15.43 -10.25
CA ILE A 237 10.92 -15.26 -8.80
C ILE A 237 12.06 -14.34 -8.36
N SER A 238 11.72 -13.23 -7.71
CA SER A 238 12.75 -12.37 -7.14
C SER A 238 13.32 -12.96 -5.85
N LEU A 239 14.59 -13.38 -5.91
CA LEU A 239 15.33 -13.88 -4.76
C LEU A 239 15.41 -12.87 -3.60
N SER A 240 15.66 -11.59 -3.89
CA SER A 240 15.84 -10.54 -2.88
C SER A 240 14.51 -10.23 -2.17
N GLN A 241 13.42 -10.13 -2.93
CA GLN A 241 12.09 -9.86 -2.39
C GLN A 241 11.61 -11.02 -1.52
N TYR A 242 11.72 -12.27 -2.01
CA TYR A 242 11.28 -13.43 -1.24
C TYR A 242 12.17 -13.68 -0.02
N SER A 243 13.48 -13.41 -0.10
CA SER A 243 14.36 -13.43 1.08
C SER A 243 13.92 -12.41 2.14
N ALA A 244 13.60 -11.17 1.72
CA ALA A 244 13.12 -10.14 2.63
C ALA A 244 11.78 -10.50 3.27
N LEU A 245 10.84 -11.07 2.49
CA LEU A 245 9.53 -11.52 3.00
C LEU A 245 9.67 -12.69 3.99
N THR A 246 10.53 -13.67 3.68
CA THR A 246 10.79 -14.82 4.56
C THR A 246 11.42 -14.38 5.86
N LEU A 247 12.47 -13.54 5.80
CA LEU A 247 13.13 -13.04 7.01
C LEU A 247 12.18 -12.21 7.88
N THR A 248 11.36 -11.36 7.26
CA THR A 248 10.33 -10.56 7.95
C THR A 248 9.32 -11.48 8.63
N GLY A 249 8.79 -12.48 7.92
CA GLY A 249 7.83 -13.43 8.48
C GLY A 249 8.41 -14.20 9.67
N LEU A 250 9.67 -14.63 9.57
CA LEU A 250 10.36 -15.33 10.65
C LEU A 250 10.50 -14.46 11.89
N ILE A 251 11.07 -13.26 11.75
CA ILE A 251 11.33 -12.36 12.90
C ILE A 251 10.03 -11.95 13.58
N PHE A 252 9.02 -11.52 12.81
CA PHE A 252 7.78 -11.04 13.39
C PHE A 252 6.87 -12.16 13.92
N SER A 253 7.05 -13.41 13.48
CA SER A 253 6.37 -14.58 14.09
C SER A 253 6.77 -14.73 15.56
N GLN A 254 8.07 -14.55 15.86
CA GLN A 254 8.62 -14.59 17.21
C GLN A 254 8.30 -13.32 17.99
N TYR A 255 8.40 -12.15 17.34
CA TYR A 255 8.10 -10.87 17.98
C TYR A 255 6.70 -10.84 18.61
N GLY A 256 5.68 -11.37 17.92
CA GLY A 256 4.32 -11.43 18.43
C GLY A 256 4.14 -12.30 19.68
N LEU A 257 5.03 -13.27 19.91
CA LEU A 257 5.00 -14.15 21.09
C LEU A 257 5.74 -13.56 22.30
N VAL A 258 6.69 -12.64 22.07
CA VAL A 258 7.50 -12.04 23.15
C VAL A 258 6.97 -10.70 23.62
N VAL A 259 6.19 -9.99 22.80
CA VAL A 259 5.54 -8.73 23.19
C VAL A 259 4.49 -8.98 24.28
N SER A 260 4.36 -8.05 25.22
CA SER A 260 3.39 -8.12 26.32
C SER A 260 2.29 -7.05 26.15
N PRO A 261 1.00 -7.43 26.10
CA PRO A 261 0.48 -8.80 26.04
C PRO A 261 0.80 -9.50 24.70
N ILE A 262 0.77 -10.84 24.71
CA ILE A 262 1.05 -11.69 23.53
C ILE A 262 0.08 -11.37 22.40
N ASN A 263 0.62 -11.22 21.18
CA ASN A 263 -0.12 -10.84 19.98
C ASN A 263 -0.22 -12.02 19.00
N TYR A 264 -1.16 -12.93 19.25
CA TYR A 264 -1.42 -14.07 18.36
C TYR A 264 -1.80 -13.69 16.92
N PRO A 265 -2.62 -12.65 16.67
CA PRO A 265 -2.90 -12.21 15.30
C PRO A 265 -1.64 -11.78 14.54
N LEU A 266 -0.72 -11.07 15.19
CA LEU A 266 0.55 -10.70 14.57
C LEU A 266 1.41 -11.94 14.29
N THR A 267 1.49 -12.87 15.23
CA THR A 267 2.23 -14.12 15.02
C THR A 267 1.65 -14.92 13.85
N SER A 268 0.33 -15.13 13.79
CA SER A 268 -0.29 -15.95 12.76
C SER A 268 -0.10 -15.41 11.34
N VAL A 269 -0.31 -14.09 11.12
CA VAL A 269 -0.09 -13.49 9.79
C VAL A 269 1.37 -13.55 9.35
N ASN A 270 2.32 -13.56 10.28
CA ASN A 270 3.74 -13.67 9.97
C ASN A 270 4.21 -15.11 9.76
N VAL A 271 3.60 -16.08 10.44
CA VAL A 271 3.79 -17.51 10.13
C VAL A 271 3.31 -17.82 8.72
N LEU A 272 2.14 -17.31 8.32
CA LEU A 272 1.62 -17.45 6.96
C LEU A 272 2.55 -16.78 5.93
N LEU A 273 3.03 -15.57 6.23
CA LEU A 273 3.98 -14.88 5.36
C LEU A 273 5.29 -15.66 5.22
N PHE A 274 5.83 -16.17 6.34
CA PHE A 274 7.03 -16.98 6.35
C PHE A 274 6.85 -18.24 5.49
N ALA A 275 5.79 -19.02 5.72
CA ALA A 275 5.56 -20.26 5.00
C ALA A 275 5.38 -20.03 3.49
N SER A 276 4.53 -19.08 3.11
CA SER A 276 4.24 -18.78 1.70
C SER A 276 5.45 -18.21 0.95
N SER A 277 6.27 -17.39 1.60
CA SER A 277 7.49 -16.85 0.99
C SER A 277 8.66 -17.85 0.97
N LEU A 278 8.78 -18.68 2.00
CA LEU A 278 9.83 -19.71 2.09
C LEU A 278 9.68 -20.74 0.97
N TRP A 279 8.45 -21.07 0.56
CA TRP A 279 8.21 -21.93 -0.60
C TRP A 279 8.88 -21.39 -1.86
N HIS A 280 8.62 -20.10 -2.18
CA HIS A 280 9.22 -19.41 -3.33
C HIS A 280 10.72 -19.26 -3.23
N LEU A 281 11.22 -18.93 -2.03
CA LEU A 281 12.65 -18.83 -1.77
C LEU A 281 13.34 -20.19 -1.96
N GLY A 282 12.79 -21.25 -1.40
CA GLY A 282 13.35 -22.60 -1.47
C GLY A 282 13.43 -23.13 -2.89
N ARG A 283 12.34 -23.02 -3.67
CA ARG A 283 12.36 -23.44 -5.08
C ARG A 283 13.33 -22.63 -5.93
N LYS A 284 13.49 -21.32 -5.64
CA LYS A 284 14.44 -20.46 -6.34
C LYS A 284 15.89 -20.81 -6.01
N VAL A 285 16.21 -20.99 -4.73
CA VAL A 285 17.55 -21.41 -4.30
C VAL A 285 17.92 -22.75 -4.91
N LYS A 286 16.97 -23.71 -4.93
CA LYS A 286 17.18 -24.99 -5.58
C LYS A 286 17.48 -24.81 -7.07
N ALA A 287 16.68 -24.05 -7.81
CA ALA A 287 16.88 -23.87 -9.24
C ALA A 287 18.17 -23.12 -9.61
N ASP A 288 18.63 -22.20 -8.77
CA ASP A 288 19.79 -21.35 -9.06
C ASP A 288 21.13 -21.92 -8.57
N TYR A 289 21.12 -22.77 -7.52
CA TYR A 289 22.35 -23.15 -6.81
C TYR A 289 22.49 -24.66 -6.50
N MET A 290 21.50 -25.49 -6.82
CA MET A 290 21.52 -26.94 -6.56
C MET A 290 21.31 -27.74 -7.84
#